data_AF-A0A6H1Z6Z2-F1
#
_entry.id   AF-A0A6H1Z6Z2-F1
#
_cell.length_a   1.000
_cell.length_b   1.000
_cell.length_c   1.000
_cell.angle_alpha   90.00
_cell.angle_beta   90.00
_cell.angle_gamma   90.00
#
_symmetry.space_group_name_H-M   'P 1'
#
loop_
_entity.id
_entity.type
_entity.pdbx_description
1 polymer ?
#
loop_
_entity_poly.entity_id
_entity_poly.type
_entity_poly.pdbx_seq_one_letter_code
_entity_poly.pdbx_strand_id
1 'polypeptide(L)' 'MRTHFWQQKKGEEEKMVSITQAKKLLQEKGGKAWTEHTERDGTLFEVSEIELKGNNSQFKYNRHL' A
#
# COMPACT_ATOMS: atom_id res chain seq x y z
N MET A 1 -1.18 13.47 1.94
CA MET A 1 -0.12 12.62 1.36
C MET A 1 -0.48 11.16 1.58
N ARG A 2 -0.08 10.25 0.68
CA ARG A 2 -0.27 8.80 0.85
C ARG A 2 1.09 8.13 0.87
N THR A 3 1.32 7.33 1.89
CA THR A 3 2.56 6.60 2.09
C THR A 3 2.20 5.12 2.29
N HIS A 4 2.93 4.22 1.67
CA HIS A 4 2.66 2.79 1.79
C HIS A 4 3.78 2.11 2.57
N PHE A 5 3.38 1.18 3.42
CA PHE A 5 4.28 0.42 4.28
C PHE A 5 4.06 -1.06 4.08
N TRP A 6 5.12 -1.83 4.21
CA TRP A 6 5.08 -3.29 4.28
C TRP A 6 5.96 -3.80 5.41
N GLN A 7 5.48 -4.84 6.09
CA GLN A 7 6.16 -5.51 7.18
C GLN A 7 5.98 -7.03 7.04
N GLN A 8 7.09 -7.78 7.10
CA GLN A 8 7.04 -9.23 6.92
C GLN A 8 6.47 -9.95 8.15
N LYS A 9 6.92 -9.55 9.35
CA LYS A 9 6.49 -10.10 10.63
C LYS A 9 6.25 -8.97 11.63
N LYS A 10 5.29 -9.18 12.52
CA LYS A 10 5.00 -8.24 13.61
C LYS A 10 6.25 -8.06 14.47
N GLY A 11 6.76 -6.84 14.54
CA GLY A 11 7.97 -6.47 15.31
C GLY A 11 9.25 -6.34 14.48
N GLU A 12 9.18 -6.54 13.16
CA GLU A 12 10.26 -6.22 12.23
C GLU A 12 10.16 -4.76 11.76
N GLU A 13 11.25 -4.20 11.22
CA GLU A 13 11.26 -2.84 10.67
C GLU A 13 10.26 -2.68 9.52
N GLU A 14 9.47 -1.62 9.58
CA GLU A 14 8.48 -1.26 8.57
C GLU A 14 9.19 -0.59 7.39
N LYS A 15 8.93 -1.09 6.18
CA LYS A 15 9.55 -0.55 4.97
C LYS A 15 8.57 0.34 4.25
N MET A 16 8.95 1.62 4.09
CA MET A 16 8.26 2.52 3.17
C MET A 16 8.52 2.08 1.73
N VAL A 17 7.46 1.76 1.00
CA VAL A 17 7.53 1.22 -0.37
C VAL A 17 6.44 1.84 -1.25
N SER A 18 6.52 1.64 -2.57
CA SER A 18 5.41 1.95 -3.47
C SER A 18 4.26 0.96 -3.31
N ILE A 19 3.03 1.34 -3.67
CA ILE A 19 1.87 0.43 -3.65
C ILE A 19 2.10 -0.85 -4.47
N THR A 20 2.79 -0.74 -5.61
CA THR A 20 3.12 -1.87 -6.48
C THR A 20 4.10 -2.81 -5.80
N GLN A 21 5.12 -2.27 -5.13
CA GLN A 21 6.07 -3.07 -4.36
C GLN A 21 5.42 -3.70 -3.13
N ALA A 22 4.56 -2.99 -2.41
CA ALA A 22 3.81 -3.53 -1.28
C ALA A 22 2.99 -4.77 -1.71
N LYS A 23 2.26 -4.68 -2.82
CA LYS A 23 1.51 -5.80 -3.40
C LYS A 23 2.43 -6.95 -3.82
N LYS A 24 3.55 -6.66 -4.49
CA LYS A 24 4.53 -7.69 -4.88
C LYS A 24 5.11 -8.41 -3.66
N LEU A 25 5.49 -7.67 -2.62
CA LEU A 25 6.05 -8.23 -1.39
C LEU A 25 5.02 -9.04 -0.60
N LEU A 26 3.77 -8.57 -0.53
CA LEU A 26 2.67 -9.36 0.03
C LEU A 26 2.47 -10.68 -0.73
N GLN A 27 2.57 -10.66 -2.06
CA GLN A 27 2.36 -11.85 -2.89
C GLN A 27 3.51 -12.84 -2.77
N GLU A 28 4.75 -12.36 -2.76
CA GLU A 28 5.95 -13.21 -2.71
C GLU A 28 6.30 -13.69 -1.30
N LYS A 29 6.10 -12.84 -0.29
CA LYS A 29 6.61 -13.05 1.07
C LYS A 29 5.53 -13.09 2.14
N GLY A 30 4.28 -12.77 1.81
CA GLY A 30 3.22 -12.56 2.80
C GLY A 30 3.48 -11.32 3.66
N GLY A 31 3.02 -11.38 4.90
CA GLY A 31 3.13 -10.28 5.87
C GLY A 31 1.93 -9.34 5.83
N LYS A 32 2.15 -8.08 6.18
CA LYS A 32 1.14 -7.02 6.22
C LYS A 32 1.60 -5.82 5.41
N ALA A 33 0.67 -5.16 4.74
CA ALA A 33 0.91 -3.86 4.16
C ALA A 33 -0.30 -2.96 4.36
N TRP A 34 -0.05 -1.67 4.49
CA TRP A 34 -1.09 -0.66 4.67
C TRP A 34 -0.68 0.65 4.01
N THR A 35 -1.67 1.50 3.80
CA THR A 35 -1.49 2.87 3.33
C THR A 35 -1.85 3.81 4.46
N GLU A 36 -0.95 4.73 4.75
CA GLU A 36 -1.19 5.85 5.66
C GLU A 36 -1.56 7.08 4.85
N HIS A 37 -2.69 7.67 5.22
CA HIS A 37 -3.20 8.92 4.67
C HIS A 37 -2.88 10.00 5.69
N THR A 38 -1.90 10.82 5.38
CA THR A 38 -1.51 11.98 6.20
C THR A 38 -2.05 13.25 5.58
N GLU A 39 -2.57 14.15 6.40
CA GLU A 39 -2.94 15.50 5.99
C GLU A 39 -1.70 16.34 5.68
N ARG A 40 -1.88 17.53 5.10
CA ARG A 40 -0.75 18.41 4.72
C ARG A 40 0.01 18.93 5.95
N ASP A 41 -0.64 19.00 7.09
CA ASP A 41 -0.06 19.38 8.39
C ASP A 41 0.73 18.23 9.05
N GLY A 42 0.76 17.03 8.45
CA GLY A 42 1.42 15.84 8.98
C GLY A 42 0.52 14.99 9.88
N THR A 43 -0.74 15.37 10.11
CA THR A 43 -1.68 14.59 10.92
C THR A 43 -2.06 13.30 10.21
N LEU A 44 -1.89 12.14 10.86
CA LEU A 44 -2.36 10.86 10.34
C LEU A 44 -3.90 10.82 10.40
N PHE A 45 -4.53 10.81 9.24
CA PHE A 45 -5.98 10.84 9.08
C PHE A 45 -6.59 9.44 9.00
N GLU A 46 -5.98 8.55 8.21
CA GLU A 46 -6.53 7.21 7.99
C GLU A 46 -5.42 6.19 7.72
N VAL A 47 -5.64 4.96 8.18
CA VAL A 47 -4.80 3.80 7.84
C VAL A 47 -5.68 2.75 7.17
N SER A 48 -5.33 2.39 5.94
CA SER A 48 -6.08 1.42 5.13
C SER A 48 -5.21 0.20 4.80
N GLU A 49 -5.66 -1.01 5.12
CA GLU A 49 -4.93 -2.24 4.83
C GLU A 49 -4.88 -2.52 3.31
N ILE A 50 -3.73 -2.98 2.82
CA ILE A 50 -3.55 -3.39 1.43
C ILE A 50 -3.77 -4.90 1.36
N GLU A 51 -4.88 -5.31 0.78
CA GLU A 51 -5.16 -6.73 0.52
C GLU A 51 -4.82 -7.11 -0.93
N LEU A 52 -4.39 -8.36 -1.15
CA LEU A 52 -4.23 -8.95 -2.49
C LEU A 52 -5.58 -9.43 -3.07
N LYS A 53 -6.65 -8.66 -2.87
CA LYS A 53 -7.86 -8.83 -3.65
C LYS A 53 -7.56 -8.29 -5.05
N GLY A 54 -8.00 -9.02 -6.08
CA GLY A 54 -7.67 -8.74 -7.49
C GLY A 54 -7.85 -7.26 -7.86
N ASN A 55 -7.22 -6.83 -8.95
CA ASN A 55 -7.09 -5.42 -9.32
C ASN A 55 -8.46 -4.68 -9.30
N ASN A 56 -8.75 -3.95 -8.22
CA ASN A 56 -9.98 -3.16 -8.05
C ASN A 56 -10.02 -1.91 -8.94
N SER A 57 -9.14 -1.79 -9.94
CA SER A 57 -9.22 -0.72 -10.92
C SER A 57 -10.44 -0.93 -11.81
N GLN A 58 -11.60 -0.42 -11.37
CA GLN A 58 -12.76 -0.22 -12.25
C GLN A 58 -12.48 0.85 -13.32
N PHE A 59 -11.41 1.64 -13.15
CA PHE A 59 -10.94 2.56 -14.16
C PHE A 59 -10.18 1.80 -15.24
N LYS A 60 -10.87 1.60 -16.36
CA LYS A 60 -10.21 1.49 -17.66
C LYS A 60 -9.59 2.86 -17.91
N TYR A 61 -8.29 3.02 -17.66
CA TYR A 61 -7.58 4.14 -18.26
C TYR A 61 -7.70 3.93 -19.77
N ASN A 62 -8.45 4.80 -20.46
CA ASN A 62 -8.44 4.84 -21.91
C ASN A 62 -6.99 5.03 -22.31
N ARG A 63 -6.40 3.94 -22.81
CA ARG A 63 -5.11 3.93 -23.47
C ARG A 63 -5.28 4.76 -24.73
N HIS A 64 -5.14 6.08 -24.62
CA HIS A 64 -4.95 6.91 -25.79
C HIS A 64 -3.60 6.50 -26.38
N LEU A 65 -3.70 6.01 -27.62
CA LEU A 65 -2.64 5.47 -28.47
C LEU A 65 -1.54 6.51 -28.71
#